data_AF-A0A132H7J9-F1
#
_entry.id   AF-A0A132H7J9-F1
#
_cell.length_a   1.000
_cell.length_b   1.000
_cell.length_c   1.000
_cell.angle_alpha   90.00
_cell.angle_beta   90.00
_cell.angle_gamma   90.00
#
_symmetry.space_group_name_H-M   'P 1'
#
loop_
_entity.id
_entity.type
_entity.pdbx_description
1 polymer ?
#
loop_
_entity_poly.entity_id
_entity_poly.type
_entity_poly.pdbx_seq_one_letter_code
_entity_poly.pdbx_strand_id
1 'polypeptide(L)'
;MYGFIAVLSLCLLWHFWFYDLLYYNTYIFPWRRDDFETDLVRDWLPVFIALVSLLFFPLWLDDKRTNLKWELQREHHERYWKYREDVRIREQEAQREKWAAEHKQQESEIEESKQQRAAERKEREEQLRQWEAENREWEERRRRENEESKRKAEARKMRHHDFQIARKRAVRQINDLLERADRKALMGHCYMLTSAAEETTFEDFSFVYGNQTFAVRLSFDEIFLRGGMRLQRYPDFDSEADVGIHREAFVNRCLRNGLVPCLFILTPDGMQPVDATGWNLRHAVTEESLVPSSLVVPRLVEMSSWELNTQMALYVMEYLRDEHPKAKLHRDKGLDGDEILWYKKKNRWEWILLRRVPKLTTINSKYTDWIKLHYPSLRNKPGYVAQFTYSQQNSRGRMIKVEKPYRGVNYEIGFDGLIPVSRNF
;
A
#
# COMPACT_ATOMS: atom_id res chain seq x y z
N MET A 1 46.00 -87.36 53.93
CA MET A 1 44.93 -87.75 54.89
C MET A 1 45.44 -88.68 55.99
N TYR A 2 46.13 -89.78 55.68
CA TYR A 2 46.73 -90.70 56.68
C TYR A 2 47.77 -90.00 57.61
N GLY A 3 47.37 -89.23 58.63
CA GLY A 3 48.36 -88.63 59.54
C GLY A 3 47.95 -87.68 60.66
N PHE A 4 46.83 -86.93 60.61
CA PHE A 4 46.58 -85.89 61.63
C PHE A 4 45.11 -85.78 62.08
N ILE A 5 44.85 -86.27 63.31
CA ILE A 5 43.51 -86.38 63.92
C ILE A 5 43.50 -85.96 65.42
N ALA A 6 44.66 -85.88 66.08
CA ALA A 6 44.74 -86.18 67.51
C ALA A 6 44.90 -85.00 68.50
N VAL A 7 45.18 -83.77 68.04
CA VAL A 7 45.93 -82.79 68.89
C VAL A 7 45.10 -81.59 69.38
N LEU A 8 43.84 -81.45 68.95
CA LEU A 8 42.89 -80.40 69.34
C LEU A 8 42.35 -80.70 70.76
N SER A 9 43.01 -80.34 71.87
CA SER A 9 43.40 -79.03 72.41
C SER A 9 42.24 -78.04 72.55
N LEU A 10 41.62 -77.88 73.73
CA LEU A 10 42.10 -77.27 75.00
C LEU A 10 42.02 -75.73 75.05
N CYS A 11 42.22 -75.00 73.95
CA CYS A 11 42.42 -73.53 74.00
C CYS A 11 41.17 -72.68 74.35
N LEU A 12 40.02 -73.32 74.53
CA LEU A 12 38.69 -72.70 74.70
C LEU A 12 38.63 -71.73 75.91
N LEU A 13 39.28 -72.09 77.01
CA LEU A 13 39.01 -71.61 78.39
C LEU A 13 38.99 -70.09 78.63
N TRP A 14 39.75 -69.31 77.86
CA TRP A 14 40.43 -68.13 78.44
C TRP A 14 39.91 -66.74 78.05
N HIS A 15 38.97 -66.62 77.10
CA HIS A 15 38.27 -65.33 76.91
C HIS A 15 37.11 -65.12 77.89
N PHE A 16 36.78 -66.12 78.71
CA PHE A 16 35.75 -66.08 79.77
C PHE A 16 36.13 -65.20 80.98
N TRP A 17 36.98 -64.19 80.76
CA TRP A 17 37.73 -63.47 81.80
C TRP A 17 37.60 -61.93 81.71
N PHE A 18 37.02 -61.42 80.62
CA PHE A 18 37.15 -59.99 80.25
C PHE A 18 35.86 -59.18 80.31
N TYR A 19 34.68 -59.81 80.28
CA TYR A 19 33.40 -59.12 80.13
C TYR A 19 32.94 -58.39 81.42
N ASP A 20 33.29 -58.94 82.59
CA ASP A 20 32.71 -58.52 83.87
C ASP A 20 33.31 -57.24 84.48
N LEU A 21 34.31 -56.61 83.86
CA LEU A 21 34.96 -55.44 84.47
C LEU A 21 34.24 -54.12 84.19
N LEU A 22 33.51 -53.97 83.08
CA LEU A 22 33.04 -52.66 82.60
C LEU A 22 31.54 -52.40 82.57
N TYR A 23 30.89 -53.03 83.52
CA TYR A 23 29.69 -52.59 84.22
C TYR A 23 29.83 -51.22 84.96
N TYR A 24 30.81 -50.36 84.64
CA TYR A 24 31.39 -49.42 85.62
C TYR A 24 30.74 -48.02 85.75
N ASN A 25 29.91 -47.51 84.81
CA ASN A 25 29.74 -46.04 84.68
C ASN A 25 28.33 -45.39 84.68
N THR A 26 27.21 -46.06 84.40
CA THR A 26 25.94 -45.35 84.09
C THR A 26 25.17 -44.72 85.26
N TYR A 27 25.65 -44.81 86.51
CA TYR A 27 24.80 -44.60 87.70
C TYR A 27 25.11 -43.40 88.61
N ILE A 28 26.09 -42.53 88.30
CA ILE A 28 26.57 -41.54 89.29
C ILE A 28 25.96 -40.13 89.14
N PHE A 29 25.78 -39.59 87.92
CA PHE A 29 25.38 -38.18 87.75
C PHE A 29 24.28 -37.94 86.67
N PRO A 30 23.18 -37.22 87.02
CA PRO A 30 22.15 -36.76 86.08
C PRO A 30 22.20 -35.25 85.77
N TRP A 31 23.30 -34.57 86.14
CA TRP A 31 23.65 -33.21 85.73
C TRP A 31 25.08 -33.34 85.18
N ARG A 32 25.34 -33.11 83.89
CA ARG A 32 24.99 -31.93 83.10
C ARG A 32 24.30 -32.25 81.75
N ARG A 33 23.31 -33.14 81.77
CA ARG A 33 22.18 -33.14 80.80
C ARG A 33 21.68 -31.69 80.69
N ASP A 34 21.89 -30.98 79.59
CA ASP A 34 21.41 -31.33 78.25
C ASP A 34 22.50 -31.60 77.17
N ASP A 35 23.77 -31.79 77.57
CA ASP A 35 24.89 -32.05 76.64
C ASP A 35 25.42 -33.52 76.70
N PHE A 36 25.48 -34.21 75.56
CA PHE A 36 26.21 -35.48 75.31
C PHE A 36 25.84 -36.74 76.14
N GLU A 37 26.29 -36.89 77.41
CA GLU A 37 26.28 -38.12 78.27
C GLU A 37 25.94 -39.47 77.55
N THR A 38 26.84 -40.30 77.02
CA THR A 38 28.32 -40.46 77.13
C THR A 38 28.86 -40.74 78.55
N ASP A 39 30.05 -41.32 78.78
CA ASP A 39 31.22 -41.43 77.88
C ASP A 39 32.15 -42.65 78.09
N LEU A 40 32.49 -43.02 79.33
CA LEU A 40 33.87 -43.40 79.64
C LEU A 40 34.11 -44.86 80.11
N VAL A 41 35.39 -45.25 80.14
CA VAL A 41 35.95 -46.43 80.86
C VAL A 41 37.21 -46.92 80.11
N ARG A 42 37.33 -48.19 79.67
CA ARG A 42 38.45 -48.54 78.76
C ARG A 42 38.89 -50.00 78.59
N ASP A 43 37.99 -50.95 78.72
CA ASP A 43 38.01 -52.28 78.11
C ASP A 43 38.81 -53.29 78.97
N TRP A 44 40.01 -52.82 79.35
CA TRP A 44 40.86 -53.16 80.48
C TRP A 44 41.78 -54.40 80.36
N LEU A 45 42.20 -54.93 81.51
CA LEU A 45 43.20 -55.99 81.75
C LEU A 45 44.17 -56.33 80.58
N PRO A 46 45.04 -55.39 80.13
CA PRO A 46 46.25 -55.72 79.34
C PRO A 46 46.08 -55.96 77.82
N VAL A 47 44.93 -56.45 77.35
CA VAL A 47 44.77 -57.01 75.99
C VAL A 47 45.45 -58.40 75.92
N PHE A 48 45.61 -59.04 74.75
CA PHE A 48 46.17 -60.41 74.73
C PHE A 48 46.92 -60.94 73.48
N ILE A 49 48.18 -61.35 73.73
CA ILE A 49 48.89 -62.62 73.41
C ILE A 49 48.98 -63.20 71.97
N ALA A 50 50.17 -63.72 71.63
CA ALA A 50 50.45 -64.64 70.49
C ALA A 50 51.75 -65.47 70.72
N LEU A 51 51.89 -66.66 70.11
CA LEU A 51 53.10 -67.51 70.17
C LEU A 51 53.08 -68.66 69.12
N VAL A 52 53.96 -69.68 69.27
CA VAL A 52 53.89 -71.09 68.78
C VAL A 52 55.00 -71.64 67.84
N SER A 53 55.97 -70.83 67.43
CA SER A 53 57.34 -71.30 67.09
C SER A 53 57.58 -71.94 65.69
N LEU A 54 56.79 -72.96 65.33
CA LEU A 54 56.78 -73.81 64.10
C LEU A 54 58.10 -74.46 63.59
N LEU A 55 57.99 -75.61 62.89
CA LEU A 55 59.11 -76.34 62.26
C LEU A 55 58.60 -77.40 61.23
N PHE A 56 59.55 -78.14 60.63
CA PHE A 56 59.40 -79.32 59.74
C PHE A 56 58.99 -79.07 58.26
N PHE A 57 59.49 -79.97 57.38
CA PHE A 57 59.93 -79.57 56.04
C PHE A 57 59.99 -80.70 54.97
N PRO A 58 60.92 -81.67 55.09
CA PRO A 58 62.17 -81.76 54.32
C PRO A 58 62.15 -81.07 52.93
N LEU A 59 62.39 -81.60 51.72
CA LEU A 59 62.76 -82.90 51.13
C LEU A 59 61.72 -83.97 50.77
N TRP A 60 60.43 -84.00 51.14
CA TRP A 60 59.75 -83.76 52.41
C TRP A 60 58.31 -83.16 52.34
N LEU A 61 57.80 -82.36 51.40
CA LEU A 61 58.31 -81.71 50.18
C LEU A 61 58.77 -82.60 49.02
N ASP A 62 59.04 -81.97 47.88
CA ASP A 62 59.55 -82.50 46.61
C ASP A 62 58.72 -83.58 45.86
N ASP A 63 57.99 -84.48 46.53
CA ASP A 63 57.10 -85.46 45.88
C ASP A 63 55.56 -85.21 45.85
N LYS A 64 54.82 -84.50 46.72
CA LYS A 64 55.07 -83.43 47.72
C LYS A 64 55.72 -82.13 47.18
N ARG A 65 56.21 -82.14 45.94
CA ARG A 65 56.11 -81.04 44.97
C ARG A 65 55.67 -81.54 43.61
N THR A 66 56.02 -82.73 43.12
CA THR A 66 55.59 -83.19 41.77
C THR A 66 54.13 -83.68 41.71
N ASN A 67 53.70 -84.56 42.61
CA ASN A 67 52.29 -84.96 42.69
C ASN A 67 51.45 -83.86 43.33
N LEU A 68 52.01 -83.15 44.32
CA LEU A 68 51.43 -81.92 44.85
C LEU A 68 51.29 -80.84 43.76
N LYS A 69 52.18 -80.80 42.76
CA LYS A 69 52.04 -79.99 41.54
C LYS A 69 50.94 -80.54 40.64
N TRP A 70 50.87 -81.82 40.30
CA TRP A 70 49.79 -82.30 39.41
C TRP A 70 48.39 -82.09 40.02
N GLU A 71 48.24 -82.19 41.34
CA GLU A 71 47.00 -81.85 42.04
C GLU A 71 46.79 -80.33 42.15
N LEU A 72 47.75 -79.52 42.64
CA LEU A 72 47.60 -78.06 42.60
C LEU A 72 47.44 -77.52 41.18
N GLN A 73 48.06 -78.10 40.15
CA GLN A 73 47.94 -77.66 38.77
C GLN A 73 46.58 -78.04 38.19
N ARG A 74 46.02 -79.21 38.52
CA ARG A 74 44.64 -79.54 38.13
C ARG A 74 43.65 -78.63 38.86
N GLU A 75 43.82 -78.45 40.17
CA GLU A 75 42.95 -77.57 40.95
C GLU A 75 43.11 -76.10 40.53
N HIS A 76 44.32 -75.62 40.24
CA HIS A 76 44.54 -74.31 39.63
C HIS A 76 43.96 -74.23 38.22
N HIS A 77 43.97 -75.30 37.41
CA HIS A 77 43.39 -75.28 36.06
C HIS A 77 41.86 -75.24 36.11
N GLU A 78 41.24 -76.02 37.00
CA GLU A 78 39.80 -76.00 37.24
C GLU A 78 39.36 -74.68 37.90
N ARG A 79 40.07 -74.19 38.92
CA ARG A 79 39.84 -72.85 39.51
C ARG A 79 40.08 -71.73 38.49
N TYR A 80 41.07 -71.86 37.59
CA TYR A 80 41.35 -70.86 36.55
C TYR A 80 40.27 -70.87 35.46
N TRP A 81 39.83 -72.03 34.98
CA TRP A 81 38.72 -72.10 34.03
C TRP A 81 37.42 -71.63 34.64
N LYS A 82 37.14 -72.01 35.89
CA LYS A 82 35.96 -71.52 36.63
C LYS A 82 36.02 -70.00 36.81
N TYR A 83 37.15 -69.46 37.29
CA TYR A 83 37.36 -68.01 37.39
C TYR A 83 37.22 -67.30 36.04
N ARG A 84 37.78 -67.87 34.96
CA ARG A 84 37.68 -67.32 33.61
C ARG A 84 36.25 -67.35 33.08
N GLU A 85 35.47 -68.37 33.40
CA GLU A 85 34.06 -68.48 33.04
C GLU A 85 33.19 -67.55 33.90
N ASP A 86 33.42 -67.48 35.21
CA ASP A 86 32.78 -66.53 36.13
C ASP A 86 33.06 -65.07 35.71
N VAL A 87 34.28 -64.76 35.25
CA VAL A 87 34.65 -63.47 34.65
C VAL A 87 33.93 -63.25 33.31
N ARG A 88 33.92 -64.24 32.41
CA ARG A 88 33.22 -64.14 31.11
C ARG A 88 31.72 -63.91 31.28
N ILE A 89 31.10 -64.55 32.27
CA ILE A 89 29.69 -64.36 32.63
C ILE A 89 29.48 -62.93 33.13
N ARG A 90 30.29 -62.44 34.08
CA ARG A 90 30.21 -61.05 34.58
C ARG A 90 30.48 -60.00 33.51
N GLU A 91 31.39 -60.25 32.57
CA GLU A 91 31.63 -59.38 31.41
C GLU A 91 30.40 -59.33 30.50
N GLN A 92 29.72 -60.46 30.25
CA GLN A 92 28.48 -60.50 29.49
C GLN A 92 27.29 -59.88 30.23
N GLU A 93 27.21 -60.03 31.55
CA GLU A 93 26.20 -59.39 32.40
C GLU A 93 26.40 -57.87 32.40
N ALA A 94 27.61 -57.37 32.66
CA ALA A 94 27.93 -55.95 32.60
C ALA A 94 27.71 -55.35 31.19
N GLN A 95 28.00 -56.10 30.12
CA GLN A 95 27.66 -55.68 28.76
C GLN A 95 26.15 -55.61 28.51
N ARG A 96 25.36 -56.56 29.05
CA ARG A 96 23.89 -56.54 28.97
C ARG A 96 23.27 -55.40 29.77
N GLU A 97 23.74 -55.17 31.00
CA GLU A 97 23.30 -54.05 31.84
C GLU A 97 23.62 -52.72 31.19
N LYS A 98 24.85 -52.55 30.68
CA LYS A 98 25.23 -51.36 29.91
C LYS A 98 24.35 -51.17 28.68
N TRP A 99 24.15 -52.21 27.87
CA TRP A 99 23.32 -52.11 26.66
C TRP A 99 21.85 -51.82 26.97
N ALA A 100 21.30 -52.40 28.05
CA ALA A 100 19.95 -52.10 28.52
C ALA A 100 19.82 -50.66 29.05
N ALA A 101 20.86 -50.12 29.70
CA ALA A 101 20.89 -48.72 30.12
C ALA A 101 20.98 -47.76 28.92
N GLU A 102 21.84 -48.05 27.94
CA GLU A 102 21.96 -47.30 26.68
C GLU A 102 20.64 -47.33 25.88
N HIS A 103 20.00 -48.48 25.75
CA HIS A 103 18.69 -48.62 25.09
C HIS A 103 17.60 -47.84 25.81
N LYS A 104 17.51 -47.95 27.13
CA LYS A 104 16.53 -47.22 27.94
C LYS A 104 16.72 -45.70 27.85
N GLN A 105 17.96 -45.22 27.81
CA GLN A 105 18.27 -43.81 27.60
C GLN A 105 17.80 -43.36 26.20
N GLN A 106 18.14 -44.12 25.15
CA GLN A 106 17.69 -43.84 23.78
C GLN A 106 16.17 -43.83 23.66
N GLU A 107 15.45 -44.74 24.35
CA GLU A 107 13.99 -44.75 24.38
C GLU A 107 13.41 -43.48 25.04
N SER A 108 13.99 -42.98 26.14
CA SER A 108 13.59 -41.69 26.71
C SER A 108 13.88 -40.51 25.80
N GLU A 109 15.08 -40.41 25.20
CA GLU A 109 15.44 -39.34 24.27
C GLU A 109 14.53 -39.33 23.03
N ILE A 110 14.18 -40.52 22.52
CA ILE A 110 13.24 -40.70 21.41
C ILE A 110 11.83 -40.24 21.81
N GLU A 111 11.35 -40.56 23.01
CA GLU A 111 10.01 -40.18 23.47
C GLU A 111 9.90 -38.68 23.77
N GLU A 112 10.92 -38.08 24.40
CA GLU A 112 11.02 -36.62 24.56
C GLU A 112 11.02 -35.92 23.20
N SER A 113 11.80 -36.43 22.22
CA SER A 113 11.81 -35.86 20.86
C SER A 113 10.46 -36.01 20.14
N LYS A 114 9.70 -37.09 20.36
CA LYS A 114 8.31 -37.22 19.87
C LYS A 114 7.41 -36.17 20.52
N GLN A 115 7.49 -35.99 21.84
CA GLN A 115 6.64 -35.04 22.57
C GLN A 115 6.93 -33.59 22.14
N GLN A 116 8.21 -33.21 21.99
CA GLN A 116 8.58 -31.90 21.45
C GLN A 116 8.02 -31.71 20.03
N ARG A 117 8.21 -32.67 19.12
CA ARG A 117 7.67 -32.59 17.75
C ARG A 117 6.15 -32.52 17.70
N ALA A 118 5.46 -33.17 18.66
CA ALA A 118 4.01 -33.09 18.79
C ALA A 118 3.55 -31.72 19.33
N ALA A 119 4.31 -31.08 20.21
CA ALA A 119 4.07 -29.72 20.68
C ALA A 119 4.30 -28.69 19.56
N GLU A 120 5.46 -28.71 18.89
CA GLU A 120 5.77 -27.85 17.75
C GLU A 120 4.74 -28.00 16.62
N ARG A 121 4.23 -29.21 16.39
CA ARG A 121 3.17 -29.45 15.41
C ARG A 121 1.86 -28.75 15.79
N LYS A 122 1.44 -28.84 17.05
CA LYS A 122 0.23 -28.15 17.54
C LYS A 122 0.36 -26.64 17.41
N GLU A 123 1.51 -26.10 17.82
CA GLU A 123 1.80 -24.66 17.71
C GLU A 123 1.70 -24.18 16.25
N ARG A 124 2.28 -24.91 15.30
CA ARG A 124 2.16 -24.61 13.86
C ARG A 124 0.73 -24.74 13.34
N GLU A 125 -0.05 -25.72 13.81
CA GLU A 125 -1.47 -25.87 13.46
C GLU A 125 -2.34 -24.73 14.04
N GLU A 126 -1.96 -24.15 15.18
CA GLU A 126 -2.62 -22.98 15.79
C GLU A 126 -2.22 -21.67 15.07
N GLN A 127 -0.93 -21.47 14.80
CA GLN A 127 -0.42 -20.34 14.00
C GLN A 127 -1.05 -20.30 12.60
N LEU A 128 -1.21 -21.46 11.95
CA LEU A 128 -1.88 -21.56 10.64
C LEU A 128 -3.36 -21.14 10.73
N ARG A 129 -4.10 -21.58 11.76
CA ARG A 129 -5.50 -21.18 11.96
C ARG A 129 -5.66 -19.69 12.22
N GLN A 130 -4.75 -19.07 12.97
CA GLN A 130 -4.73 -17.62 13.17
C GLN A 130 -4.49 -16.91 11.85
N TRP A 131 -3.47 -17.31 11.08
CA TRP A 131 -3.18 -16.73 9.77
C TRP A 131 -4.35 -16.87 8.77
N GLU A 132 -5.02 -18.04 8.75
CA GLU A 132 -6.23 -18.25 7.95
C GLU A 132 -7.40 -17.34 8.39
N ALA A 133 -7.53 -17.01 9.67
CA ALA A 133 -8.53 -16.06 10.16
C ALA A 133 -8.19 -14.62 9.73
N GLU A 134 -6.95 -14.17 9.96
CA GLU A 134 -6.47 -12.84 9.59
C GLU A 134 -6.56 -12.60 8.07
N ASN A 135 -6.19 -13.59 7.24
CA ASN A 135 -6.32 -13.47 5.79
C ASN A 135 -7.79 -13.35 5.34
N ARG A 136 -8.72 -14.09 5.97
CA ARG A 136 -10.17 -13.95 5.68
C ARG A 136 -10.70 -12.57 6.05
N GLU A 137 -10.32 -12.02 7.19
CA GLU A 137 -10.68 -10.65 7.57
C GLU A 137 -10.11 -9.60 6.59
N TRP A 138 -8.87 -9.79 6.13
CA TRP A 138 -8.25 -8.91 5.15
C TRP A 138 -8.95 -8.98 3.78
N GLU A 139 -9.28 -10.17 3.29
CA GLU A 139 -10.04 -10.35 2.05
C GLU A 139 -11.44 -9.72 2.14
N GLU A 140 -12.14 -9.89 3.27
CA GLU A 140 -13.41 -9.22 3.52
C GLU A 140 -13.29 -7.69 3.54
N ARG A 141 -12.29 -7.15 4.24
CA ARG A 141 -12.03 -5.70 4.29
C ARG A 141 -11.78 -5.14 2.89
N ARG A 142 -10.90 -5.79 2.13
CA ARG A 142 -10.59 -5.45 0.74
C ARG A 142 -11.81 -5.59 -0.17
N ARG A 143 -12.72 -6.54 0.07
CA ARG A 143 -13.99 -6.64 -0.67
C ARG A 143 -14.90 -5.44 -0.36
N ARG A 144 -15.07 -5.08 0.91
CA ARG A 144 -15.87 -3.91 1.34
C ARG A 144 -15.33 -2.60 0.76
N GLU A 145 -14.00 -2.39 0.79
CA GLU A 145 -13.32 -1.24 0.18
C GLU A 145 -13.54 -1.16 -1.34
N ASN A 146 -13.44 -2.30 -2.05
CA ASN A 146 -13.72 -2.36 -3.48
C ASN A 146 -15.20 -2.08 -3.81
N GLU A 147 -16.14 -2.61 -3.01
CA GLU A 147 -17.57 -2.35 -3.16
C GLU A 147 -17.90 -0.87 -2.90
N GLU A 148 -17.30 -0.25 -1.86
CA GLU A 148 -17.47 1.18 -1.57
C GLU A 148 -16.87 2.06 -2.66
N SER A 149 -15.66 1.73 -3.13
CA SER A 149 -15.00 2.41 -4.26
C SER A 149 -15.85 2.33 -5.53
N LYS A 150 -16.42 1.15 -5.84
CA LYS A 150 -17.36 0.96 -6.95
C LYS A 150 -18.62 1.83 -6.78
N ARG A 151 -19.26 1.82 -5.60
CA ARG A 151 -20.44 2.67 -5.31
C ARG A 151 -20.11 4.15 -5.46
N LYS A 152 -18.96 4.61 -4.96
CA LYS A 152 -18.46 6.00 -5.13
C LYS A 152 -18.27 6.35 -6.60
N ALA A 153 -17.70 5.44 -7.40
CA ALA A 153 -17.50 5.63 -8.84
C ALA A 153 -18.83 5.64 -9.64
N GLU A 154 -19.79 4.79 -9.28
CA GLU A 154 -21.13 4.77 -9.89
C GLU A 154 -21.92 6.03 -9.54
N ALA A 155 -21.87 6.49 -8.29
CA ALA A 155 -22.46 7.76 -7.88
C ALA A 155 -21.77 8.99 -8.52
N ARG A 156 -20.44 8.96 -8.76
CA ARG A 156 -19.74 9.97 -9.56
C ARG A 156 -20.27 10.01 -11.01
N LYS A 157 -20.44 8.85 -11.66
CA LYS A 157 -21.01 8.76 -13.02
C LYS A 157 -22.44 9.31 -13.10
N MET A 158 -23.28 9.00 -12.12
CA MET A 158 -24.66 9.50 -12.06
C MET A 158 -24.69 11.03 -11.96
N ARG A 159 -24.00 11.61 -10.97
CA ARG A 159 -23.89 13.07 -10.83
C ARG A 159 -23.30 13.77 -12.06
N HIS A 160 -22.32 13.16 -12.74
CA HIS A 160 -21.80 13.70 -13.99
C HIS A 160 -22.85 13.69 -15.11
N HIS A 161 -23.67 12.64 -15.20
CA HIS A 161 -24.78 12.58 -16.16
C HIS A 161 -25.81 13.69 -15.90
N ASP A 162 -26.23 13.86 -14.65
CA ASP A 162 -27.17 14.90 -14.23
C ASP A 162 -26.61 16.32 -14.48
N PHE A 163 -25.31 16.52 -14.22
CA PHE A 163 -24.59 17.74 -14.54
C PHE A 163 -24.60 18.05 -16.05
N GLN A 164 -24.35 17.06 -16.92
CA GLN A 164 -24.40 17.27 -18.38
C GLN A 164 -25.84 17.54 -18.87
N ILE A 165 -26.87 17.00 -18.21
CA ILE A 165 -28.28 17.36 -18.46
C ILE A 165 -28.52 18.83 -18.06
N ALA A 166 -28.08 19.23 -16.87
CA ALA A 166 -28.22 20.60 -16.37
C ALA A 166 -27.50 21.62 -17.27
N ARG A 167 -26.27 21.32 -17.69
CA ARG A 167 -25.49 22.10 -18.66
C ARG A 167 -26.23 22.27 -19.99
N LYS A 168 -26.82 21.20 -20.53
CA LYS A 168 -27.64 21.25 -21.77
C LYS A 168 -28.91 22.08 -21.58
N ARG A 169 -29.54 22.05 -20.40
CA ARG A 169 -30.71 22.88 -20.05
C ARG A 169 -30.34 24.37 -19.96
N ALA A 170 -29.25 24.71 -19.27
CA ALA A 170 -28.76 26.08 -19.14
C ALA A 170 -28.37 26.67 -20.51
N VAL A 171 -27.61 25.92 -21.33
CA VAL A 171 -27.25 26.30 -22.71
C VAL A 171 -28.50 26.54 -23.56
N ARG A 172 -29.55 25.70 -23.44
CA ARG A 172 -30.82 25.93 -24.16
C ARG A 172 -31.52 27.21 -23.69
N GLN A 173 -31.66 27.46 -22.39
CA GLN A 173 -32.28 28.69 -21.90
C GLN A 173 -31.53 29.94 -22.38
N ILE A 174 -30.20 29.92 -22.37
CA ILE A 174 -29.39 31.04 -22.88
C ILE A 174 -29.61 31.21 -24.39
N ASN A 175 -29.62 30.15 -25.21
CA ASN A 175 -29.99 30.22 -26.63
C ASN A 175 -31.40 30.80 -26.84
N ASP A 176 -32.40 30.29 -26.14
CA ASP A 176 -33.78 30.75 -26.22
C ASP A 176 -33.92 32.25 -25.89
N LEU A 177 -33.04 32.80 -25.05
CA LEU A 177 -32.98 34.23 -24.70
C LEU A 177 -32.18 35.05 -25.71
N LEU A 178 -31.05 34.52 -26.22
CA LEU A 178 -30.28 35.13 -27.31
C LEU A 178 -31.16 35.29 -28.55
N GLU A 179 -31.89 34.25 -28.98
CA GLU A 179 -32.85 34.33 -30.09
C GLU A 179 -33.99 35.34 -29.89
N ARG A 180 -34.40 35.61 -28.65
CA ARG A 180 -35.42 36.62 -28.34
C ARG A 180 -34.85 38.04 -28.30
N ALA A 181 -33.58 38.18 -27.96
CA ALA A 181 -32.87 39.46 -27.90
C ALA A 181 -32.35 39.90 -29.27
N ASP A 182 -31.83 38.98 -30.08
CA ASP A 182 -31.29 39.21 -31.43
C ASP A 182 -32.37 39.80 -32.36
N ARG A 183 -33.62 39.32 -32.26
CA ARG A 183 -34.82 39.89 -32.92
C ARG A 183 -35.15 41.34 -32.54
N LYS A 184 -34.39 41.96 -31.62
CA LYS A 184 -34.58 43.35 -31.16
C LYS A 184 -33.28 44.19 -31.14
N ALA A 185 -32.11 43.59 -31.34
CA ALA A 185 -30.83 44.25 -31.09
C ALA A 185 -30.12 44.68 -32.40
N LEU A 186 -29.78 45.97 -32.50
CA LEU A 186 -28.91 46.46 -33.57
C LEU A 186 -27.44 46.11 -33.27
N MET A 187 -26.72 45.65 -34.30
CA MET A 187 -25.25 45.62 -34.38
C MET A 187 -24.50 44.81 -33.31
N GLY A 188 -24.73 43.49 -33.24
CA GLY A 188 -23.78 42.57 -32.60
C GLY A 188 -24.19 41.10 -32.66
N HIS A 189 -23.28 40.24 -33.12
CA HIS A 189 -23.54 38.79 -33.19
C HIS A 189 -23.72 38.18 -31.78
N CYS A 190 -24.87 37.53 -31.57
CA CYS A 190 -25.14 36.72 -30.39
C CYS A 190 -24.91 35.23 -30.71
N TYR A 191 -23.96 34.57 -30.05
CA TYR A 191 -23.65 33.16 -30.31
C TYR A 191 -22.98 32.46 -29.12
N MET A 192 -23.14 31.13 -29.04
CA MET A 192 -22.54 30.30 -28.00
C MET A 192 -21.12 29.87 -28.36
N LEU A 193 -20.22 30.04 -27.39
CA LEU A 193 -18.89 29.46 -27.35
C LEU A 193 -18.91 28.22 -26.44
N THR A 194 -19.79 27.27 -26.75
CA THR A 194 -19.88 26.00 -26.02
C THR A 194 -18.70 25.09 -26.35
N SER A 195 -17.88 24.79 -25.35
CA SER A 195 -16.87 23.75 -25.43
C SER A 195 -17.52 22.38 -25.65
N ALA A 196 -17.50 21.91 -26.91
CA ALA A 196 -17.93 20.56 -27.30
C ALA A 196 -16.92 19.46 -26.91
N ALA A 197 -15.99 19.76 -26.00
CA ALA A 197 -15.09 18.85 -25.32
C ALA A 197 -15.46 18.84 -23.83
N GLU A 198 -15.55 17.66 -23.22
CA GLU A 198 -16.34 17.47 -22.00
C GLU A 198 -15.59 17.80 -20.68
N GLU A 199 -14.27 18.09 -20.72
CA GLU A 199 -13.40 17.89 -19.55
C GLU A 199 -12.41 19.04 -19.18
N THR A 200 -12.20 20.08 -19.98
CA THR A 200 -11.01 20.96 -19.79
C THR A 200 -11.19 22.48 -19.85
N THR A 201 -12.38 23.04 -20.07
CA THR A 201 -12.59 24.50 -19.94
C THR A 201 -12.52 24.97 -18.46
N PHE A 202 -12.44 26.28 -18.19
CA PHE A 202 -12.49 26.80 -16.80
C PHE A 202 -13.90 27.24 -16.39
N GLU A 203 -14.69 27.53 -17.42
CA GLU A 203 -16.12 27.76 -17.51
C GLU A 203 -16.82 26.52 -18.09
N ASP A 204 -18.11 26.36 -17.82
CA ASP A 204 -18.92 25.24 -18.34
C ASP A 204 -19.47 25.54 -19.73
N PHE A 205 -19.72 26.82 -20.01
CA PHE A 205 -19.93 27.35 -21.35
C PHE A 205 -19.55 28.83 -21.37
N SER A 206 -19.38 29.40 -22.56
CA SER A 206 -19.34 30.85 -22.74
C SER A 206 -20.27 31.27 -23.87
N PHE A 207 -20.62 32.55 -23.92
CA PHE A 207 -21.43 33.13 -24.99
C PHE A 207 -21.02 34.59 -25.24
N VAL A 208 -21.28 35.07 -26.46
CA VAL A 208 -21.07 36.47 -26.85
C VAL A 208 -22.41 37.18 -26.91
N TYR A 209 -22.47 38.40 -26.39
CA TYR A 209 -23.60 39.31 -26.52
C TYR A 209 -23.07 40.73 -26.80
N GLY A 210 -23.47 41.29 -27.95
CA GLY A 210 -22.89 42.54 -28.44
C GLY A 210 -21.38 42.41 -28.63
N ASN A 211 -20.60 43.18 -27.88
CA ASN A 211 -19.14 43.13 -27.86
C ASN A 211 -18.55 42.58 -26.54
N GLN A 212 -19.35 41.90 -25.73
CA GLN A 212 -18.91 41.28 -24.49
C GLN A 212 -18.99 39.75 -24.58
N THR A 213 -18.00 39.09 -23.97
CA THR A 213 -17.93 37.63 -23.89
C THR A 213 -18.08 37.21 -22.43
N PHE A 214 -19.10 36.39 -22.18
CA PHE A 214 -19.53 35.95 -20.85
C PHE A 214 -19.05 34.52 -20.65
N ALA A 215 -18.15 34.33 -19.68
CA ALA A 215 -17.72 33.00 -19.25
C ALA A 215 -18.65 32.55 -18.11
N VAL A 216 -19.32 31.42 -18.27
CA VAL A 216 -20.39 30.97 -17.36
C VAL A 216 -20.02 29.67 -16.69
N ARG A 217 -20.11 29.65 -15.36
CA ARG A 217 -19.96 28.45 -14.54
C ARG A 217 -21.29 28.12 -13.86
N LEU A 218 -21.67 26.85 -13.85
CA LEU A 218 -22.84 26.36 -13.13
C LEU A 218 -22.54 26.38 -11.62
N SER A 219 -23.43 26.96 -10.82
CA SER A 219 -23.37 26.91 -9.36
C SER A 219 -24.60 26.19 -8.83
N PHE A 220 -24.41 25.14 -8.04
CA PHE A 220 -25.48 24.43 -7.34
C PHE A 220 -25.56 25.03 -5.95
N ASP A 221 -26.42 26.03 -5.78
CA ASP A 221 -26.28 26.96 -4.67
C ASP A 221 -27.41 26.85 -3.65
N GLU A 222 -27.07 26.17 -2.56
CA GLU A 222 -27.92 25.97 -1.39
C GLU A 222 -27.55 26.93 -0.24
N ILE A 223 -26.34 27.52 -0.28
CA ILE A 223 -25.79 28.39 0.78
C ILE A 223 -26.38 29.80 0.68
N PHE A 224 -26.44 30.38 -0.51
CA PHE A 224 -26.77 31.81 -0.68
C PHE A 224 -28.25 32.16 -0.51
N LEU A 225 -29.13 31.18 -0.24
CA LEU A 225 -30.57 31.42 0.01
C LEU A 225 -31.02 31.16 1.46
N ARG A 226 -30.24 30.42 2.28
CA ARG A 226 -30.57 30.14 3.69
C ARG A 226 -29.29 30.09 4.54
N GLY A 227 -29.00 31.19 5.23
CA GLY A 227 -27.76 31.35 6.01
C GLY A 227 -27.59 30.27 7.08
N GLY A 228 -26.60 29.39 6.90
CA GLY A 228 -26.08 28.52 7.95
C GLY A 228 -26.06 27.01 7.70
N MET A 229 -26.57 26.50 6.57
CA MET A 229 -26.42 25.07 6.23
C MET A 229 -25.36 24.84 5.14
N ARG A 230 -24.53 23.81 5.36
CA ARG A 230 -23.35 23.49 4.55
C ARG A 230 -23.73 22.66 3.33
N LEU A 231 -23.14 22.96 2.17
CA LEU A 231 -23.31 22.18 0.94
C LEU A 231 -23.05 20.70 1.16
N GLN A 232 -23.92 19.86 0.59
CA GLN A 232 -23.59 18.48 0.32
C GLN A 232 -22.48 18.45 -0.74
N ARG A 233 -21.26 18.07 -0.35
CA ARG A 233 -20.03 18.29 -1.13
C ARG A 233 -20.08 17.63 -2.51
N TYR A 234 -19.50 18.32 -3.50
CA TYR A 234 -19.02 17.64 -4.71
C TYR A 234 -17.96 16.60 -4.32
N PRO A 235 -17.95 15.36 -4.86
CA PRO A 235 -17.11 14.27 -4.36
C PRO A 235 -15.61 14.41 -4.64
N ASP A 236 -15.22 15.52 -5.25
CA ASP A 236 -13.89 15.79 -5.81
C ASP A 236 -13.29 17.10 -5.25
N PHE A 237 -14.00 17.74 -4.31
CA PHE A 237 -13.55 18.92 -3.54
C PHE A 237 -13.71 18.61 -2.05
N ASP A 238 -12.62 18.22 -1.39
CA ASP A 238 -12.64 17.67 -0.03
C ASP A 238 -12.83 18.75 1.05
N SER A 239 -12.66 20.04 0.74
CA SER A 239 -12.81 21.16 1.69
C SER A 239 -13.62 22.35 1.14
N GLU A 240 -14.10 23.19 2.06
CA GLU A 240 -14.74 24.47 1.75
C GLU A 240 -13.73 25.46 1.13
N ALA A 241 -12.43 25.30 1.42
CA ALA A 241 -11.36 26.13 0.85
C ALA A 241 -11.18 25.88 -0.66
N ASP A 242 -11.29 24.63 -1.11
CA ASP A 242 -11.16 24.26 -2.53
C ASP A 242 -12.21 24.98 -3.38
N VAL A 243 -13.46 25.07 -2.89
CA VAL A 243 -14.56 25.78 -3.57
C VAL A 243 -14.25 27.27 -3.73
N GLY A 244 -13.71 27.91 -2.68
CA GLY A 244 -13.26 29.30 -2.73
C GLY A 244 -12.12 29.51 -3.73
N ILE A 245 -11.09 28.66 -3.68
CA ILE A 245 -9.94 28.66 -4.60
C ILE A 245 -10.40 28.48 -6.05
N HIS A 246 -11.39 27.63 -6.31
CA HIS A 246 -11.93 27.43 -7.65
C HIS A 246 -12.77 28.61 -8.16
N ARG A 247 -13.53 29.30 -7.30
CA ARG A 247 -14.23 30.55 -7.66
C ARG A 247 -13.23 31.67 -7.98
N GLU A 248 -12.21 31.85 -7.15
CA GLU A 248 -11.19 32.87 -7.38
C GLU A 248 -10.36 32.57 -8.64
N ALA A 249 -9.94 31.33 -8.85
CA ALA A 249 -9.22 30.90 -10.05
C ALA A 249 -10.07 31.05 -11.33
N PHE A 250 -11.39 30.86 -11.25
CA PHE A 250 -12.32 31.15 -12.34
C PHE A 250 -12.39 32.64 -12.65
N VAL A 251 -12.63 33.49 -11.64
CA VAL A 251 -12.66 34.96 -11.78
C VAL A 251 -11.34 35.48 -12.36
N ASN A 252 -10.20 35.08 -11.79
CA ASN A 252 -8.88 35.48 -12.24
C ASN A 252 -8.59 35.06 -13.70
N ARG A 253 -9.08 33.90 -14.15
CA ARG A 253 -8.96 33.47 -15.56
C ARG A 253 -9.85 34.28 -16.50
N CYS A 254 -11.06 34.65 -16.07
CA CYS A 254 -11.94 35.51 -16.85
C CYS A 254 -11.35 36.91 -17.02
N LEU A 255 -10.93 37.55 -15.92
CA LEU A 255 -10.37 38.90 -15.93
C LEU A 255 -9.09 39.00 -16.78
N ARG A 256 -8.18 38.01 -16.70
CA ARG A 256 -6.97 37.94 -17.55
C ARG A 256 -7.27 37.85 -19.05
N ASN A 257 -8.46 37.39 -19.45
CA ASN A 257 -8.91 37.29 -20.83
C ASN A 257 -9.99 38.33 -21.18
N GLY A 258 -10.25 39.31 -20.30
CA GLY A 258 -11.27 40.34 -20.51
C GLY A 258 -12.69 39.78 -20.68
N LEU A 259 -13.00 38.65 -20.04
CA LEU A 259 -14.32 38.00 -20.05
C LEU A 259 -15.13 38.42 -18.82
N VAL A 260 -16.45 38.49 -18.94
CA VAL A 260 -17.35 38.73 -17.79
C VAL A 260 -17.53 37.40 -17.03
N PRO A 261 -17.08 37.28 -15.77
CA PRO A 261 -17.21 36.04 -15.02
C PRO A 261 -18.63 35.89 -14.45
N CYS A 262 -19.34 34.85 -14.86
CA CYS A 262 -20.75 34.64 -14.53
C CYS A 262 -20.98 33.31 -13.82
N LEU A 263 -21.91 33.32 -12.87
CA LEU A 263 -22.49 32.13 -12.25
C LEU A 263 -23.91 31.94 -12.77
N PHE A 264 -24.25 30.73 -13.21
CA PHE A 264 -25.63 30.34 -13.56
C PHE A 264 -26.15 29.44 -12.44
N ILE A 265 -27.13 29.92 -11.67
CA ILE A 265 -27.50 29.28 -10.41
C ILE A 265 -28.56 28.19 -10.63
N LEU A 266 -28.32 27.01 -10.07
CA LEU A 266 -29.17 25.83 -10.19
C LEU A 266 -29.66 25.36 -8.82
N THR A 267 -30.91 24.89 -8.77
CA THR A 267 -31.48 24.20 -7.60
C THR A 267 -30.76 22.86 -7.40
N PRO A 268 -30.39 22.48 -6.17
CA PRO A 268 -29.89 21.14 -5.86
C PRO A 268 -30.91 20.06 -6.27
N ASP A 269 -32.19 20.28 -5.94
CA ASP A 269 -33.30 19.45 -6.39
C ASP A 269 -33.59 19.65 -7.88
N GLY A 270 -33.32 18.62 -8.70
CA GLY A 270 -33.72 18.56 -10.11
C GLY A 270 -32.93 19.44 -11.09
N MET A 271 -31.89 20.14 -10.62
CA MET A 271 -30.98 20.97 -11.43
C MET A 271 -31.67 22.01 -12.31
N GLN A 272 -32.67 22.72 -11.76
CA GLN A 272 -33.43 23.74 -12.46
C GLN A 272 -32.79 25.13 -12.27
N PRO A 273 -32.94 26.07 -13.22
CA PRO A 273 -32.60 27.48 -13.01
C PRO A 273 -33.30 28.01 -11.76
N VAL A 274 -32.58 28.69 -10.85
CA VAL A 274 -33.18 29.31 -9.66
C VAL A 274 -34.08 30.48 -10.03
N ASP A 275 -33.68 31.30 -11.00
CA ASP A 275 -34.54 32.31 -11.62
C ASP A 275 -35.12 31.76 -12.93
N ALA A 276 -36.43 31.56 -12.96
CA ALA A 276 -37.17 31.20 -14.17
C ALA A 276 -37.41 32.40 -15.11
N THR A 277 -37.09 33.63 -14.68
CA THR A 277 -37.36 34.88 -15.39
C THR A 277 -36.05 35.59 -15.79
N GLY A 278 -35.93 35.94 -17.07
CA GLY A 278 -34.68 36.53 -17.57
C GLY A 278 -33.51 35.52 -17.63
N TRP A 279 -32.29 36.01 -17.38
CA TRP A 279 -31.05 35.32 -17.75
C TRP A 279 -30.54 34.27 -16.74
N ASN A 280 -30.98 34.31 -15.48
CA ASN A 280 -30.44 33.47 -14.38
C ASN A 280 -28.90 33.54 -14.24
N LEU A 281 -28.30 34.68 -14.61
CA LEU A 281 -26.86 34.95 -14.47
C LEU A 281 -26.63 35.87 -13.28
N ARG A 282 -25.60 35.58 -12.48
CA ARG A 282 -25.03 36.48 -11.48
C ARG A 282 -23.57 36.77 -11.78
N HIS A 283 -23.09 37.95 -11.42
CA HIS A 283 -21.68 38.29 -11.56
C HIS A 283 -20.84 37.54 -10.51
N ALA A 284 -19.81 36.81 -10.90
CA ALA A 284 -19.08 35.93 -9.97
C ALA A 284 -18.22 36.70 -8.93
N VAL A 285 -18.12 38.03 -9.06
CA VAL A 285 -17.43 38.91 -8.09
C VAL A 285 -18.43 39.62 -7.18
N THR A 286 -19.45 40.28 -7.74
CA THR A 286 -20.41 41.10 -6.96
C THR A 286 -21.73 40.42 -6.63
N GLU A 287 -22.00 39.22 -7.18
CA GLU A 287 -23.19 38.37 -6.97
C GLU A 287 -24.54 38.98 -7.40
N GLU A 288 -24.52 40.23 -7.86
CA GLU A 288 -25.62 40.94 -8.50
C GLU A 288 -26.12 40.20 -9.76
N SER A 289 -27.43 40.33 -10.04
CA SER A 289 -28.05 39.77 -11.24
C SER A 289 -27.51 40.47 -12.50
N LEU A 290 -27.12 39.68 -13.51
CA LEU A 290 -26.56 40.17 -14.76
C LEU A 290 -27.58 40.15 -15.89
N VAL A 291 -27.72 41.31 -16.53
CA VAL A 291 -28.42 41.47 -17.81
C VAL A 291 -27.38 41.80 -18.87
N PRO A 292 -27.01 40.88 -19.79
CA PRO A 292 -25.93 41.09 -20.76
C PRO A 292 -26.00 42.40 -21.55
N SER A 293 -27.20 42.90 -21.85
CA SER A 293 -27.41 44.16 -22.57
C SER A 293 -27.00 45.43 -21.81
N SER A 294 -26.90 45.41 -20.48
CA SER A 294 -26.39 46.57 -19.71
C SER A 294 -24.86 46.62 -19.63
N LEU A 295 -24.15 45.59 -20.12
CA LEU A 295 -22.69 45.52 -20.13
C LEU A 295 -22.05 45.75 -21.51
N VAL A 296 -22.86 45.81 -22.58
CA VAL A 296 -22.38 46.18 -23.93
C VAL A 296 -21.85 47.60 -23.90
N VAL A 297 -20.62 47.82 -24.40
CA VAL A 297 -19.97 49.13 -24.43
C VAL A 297 -19.87 49.66 -25.86
N PRO A 298 -19.89 50.98 -26.11
CA PRO A 298 -19.86 51.51 -27.48
C PRO A 298 -18.48 51.45 -28.17
N ARG A 299 -17.42 51.03 -27.45
CA ARG A 299 -16.05 50.91 -27.99
C ARG A 299 -15.80 49.53 -28.60
N LEU A 300 -14.91 49.44 -29.58
CA LEU A 300 -14.38 48.15 -30.02
C LEU A 300 -13.59 47.47 -28.89
N VAL A 301 -13.74 46.15 -28.77
CA VAL A 301 -13.03 45.31 -27.79
C VAL A 301 -12.31 44.21 -28.55
N GLU A 302 -10.98 44.15 -28.44
CA GLU A 302 -10.16 43.11 -29.08
C GLU A 302 -10.53 41.73 -28.50
N MET A 303 -10.62 40.70 -29.34
CA MET A 303 -10.80 39.32 -28.85
C MET A 303 -9.51 38.78 -28.23
N SER A 304 -9.64 38.18 -27.04
CA SER A 304 -8.51 37.56 -26.33
C SER A 304 -7.98 36.33 -27.07
N SER A 305 -6.70 36.00 -26.85
CA SER A 305 -6.09 34.76 -27.36
C SER A 305 -6.90 33.51 -27.00
N TRP A 306 -7.53 33.49 -25.82
CA TRP A 306 -8.36 32.37 -25.39
C TRP A 306 -9.67 32.23 -26.17
N GLU A 307 -10.34 33.34 -26.51
CA GLU A 307 -11.53 33.30 -27.39
C GLU A 307 -11.17 32.79 -28.79
N LEU A 308 -10.06 33.29 -29.33
CA LEU A 308 -9.54 32.89 -30.64
C LEU A 308 -9.14 31.40 -30.64
N ASN A 309 -8.41 30.94 -29.63
CA ASN A 309 -8.03 29.53 -29.49
C ASN A 309 -9.25 28.61 -29.31
N THR A 310 -10.26 29.03 -28.54
CA THR A 310 -11.51 28.30 -28.37
C THR A 310 -12.29 28.16 -29.69
N GLN A 311 -12.33 29.21 -30.52
CA GLN A 311 -13.00 29.14 -31.82
C GLN A 311 -12.20 28.29 -32.82
N MET A 312 -10.87 28.45 -32.87
CA MET A 312 -9.97 27.58 -33.64
C MET A 312 -10.16 26.10 -33.24
N ALA A 313 -10.37 25.81 -31.96
CA ALA A 313 -10.65 24.45 -31.49
C ALA A 313 -11.95 23.89 -32.06
N LEU A 314 -13.03 24.67 -32.10
CA LEU A 314 -14.31 24.25 -32.66
C LEU A 314 -14.17 23.92 -34.16
N TYR A 315 -13.53 24.80 -34.94
CA TYR A 315 -13.27 24.55 -36.37
C TYR A 315 -12.43 23.29 -36.64
N VAL A 316 -11.35 23.05 -35.88
CA VAL A 316 -10.57 21.81 -36.05
C VAL A 316 -11.37 20.58 -35.60
N MET A 317 -12.16 20.68 -34.52
CA MET A 317 -13.00 19.57 -34.06
C MET A 317 -14.12 19.23 -35.06
N GLU A 318 -14.66 20.21 -35.78
CA GLU A 318 -15.62 20.02 -36.86
C GLU A 318 -14.96 19.34 -38.08
N TYR A 319 -13.88 19.94 -38.60
CA TYR A 319 -13.09 19.34 -39.69
C TYR A 319 -12.66 17.89 -39.40
N LEU A 320 -12.21 17.59 -38.18
CA LEU A 320 -11.85 16.23 -37.77
C LEU A 320 -13.04 15.27 -37.64
N ARG A 321 -14.25 15.76 -37.37
CA ARG A 321 -15.47 14.93 -37.37
C ARG A 321 -15.88 14.56 -38.79
N ASP A 322 -15.80 15.51 -39.72
CA ASP A 322 -16.18 15.27 -41.12
C ASP A 322 -15.18 14.34 -41.82
N GLU A 323 -13.89 14.64 -41.71
CA GLU A 323 -12.81 13.79 -42.24
C GLU A 323 -12.77 12.42 -41.55
N HIS A 324 -12.91 12.38 -40.22
CA HIS A 324 -12.72 11.17 -39.41
C HIS A 324 -13.86 10.95 -38.40
N PRO A 325 -15.09 10.59 -38.82
CA PRO A 325 -16.28 10.49 -37.95
C PRO A 325 -16.20 9.50 -36.77
N LYS A 326 -15.17 8.65 -36.74
CA LYS A 326 -14.91 7.66 -35.68
C LYS A 326 -13.68 8.00 -34.83
N ALA A 327 -13.09 9.18 -35.01
CA ALA A 327 -12.00 9.67 -34.17
C ALA A 327 -12.51 10.04 -32.78
N LYS A 328 -11.81 9.60 -31.73
CA LYS A 328 -12.01 10.19 -30.39
C LYS A 328 -11.26 11.51 -30.34
N LEU A 329 -11.93 12.57 -29.90
CA LEU A 329 -11.35 13.91 -29.71
C LEU A 329 -11.28 14.20 -28.21
N HIS A 330 -10.17 14.80 -27.77
CA HIS A 330 -10.00 15.34 -26.42
C HIS A 330 -9.23 16.66 -26.51
N ARG A 331 -9.65 17.68 -25.77
CA ARG A 331 -9.07 19.04 -25.76
C ARG A 331 -8.27 19.19 -24.48
N ASP A 332 -7.01 19.57 -24.60
CA ASP A 332 -6.03 19.69 -23.51
C ASP A 332 -5.46 21.11 -23.50
N LYS A 333 -5.03 21.59 -22.32
CA LYS A 333 -4.56 22.97 -22.12
C LYS A 333 -3.05 23.02 -22.32
N GLY A 334 -2.61 23.83 -23.31
CA GLY A 334 -1.21 24.12 -23.53
C GLY A 334 -0.64 25.10 -22.50
N LEU A 335 0.61 25.49 -22.72
CA LEU A 335 1.25 26.60 -22.01
C LEU A 335 0.80 27.93 -22.61
N ASP A 336 0.89 29.00 -21.82
CA ASP A 336 0.62 30.39 -22.23
C ASP A 336 -0.76 30.64 -22.88
N GLY A 337 -1.72 29.73 -22.68
CA GLY A 337 -3.06 29.79 -23.24
C GLY A 337 -3.23 29.15 -24.62
N ASP A 338 -2.18 28.53 -25.19
CA ASP A 338 -2.33 27.62 -26.34
C ASP A 338 -3.27 26.45 -25.99
N GLU A 339 -3.78 25.78 -27.02
CA GLU A 339 -4.62 24.60 -26.86
C GLU A 339 -4.11 23.42 -27.70
N ILE A 340 -4.30 22.21 -27.19
CA ILE A 340 -3.86 20.96 -27.82
C ILE A 340 -5.09 20.09 -28.05
N LEU A 341 -5.39 19.74 -29.29
CA LEU A 341 -6.38 18.69 -29.60
C LEU A 341 -5.67 17.36 -29.78
N TRP A 342 -5.96 16.42 -28.89
CA TRP A 342 -5.61 15.02 -29.06
C TRP A 342 -6.71 14.32 -29.86
N TYR A 343 -6.36 13.66 -30.96
CA TYR A 343 -7.30 12.84 -31.72
C TYR A 343 -6.79 11.41 -31.97
N LYS A 344 -7.68 10.43 -31.86
CA LYS A 344 -7.33 9.00 -32.01
C LYS A 344 -7.78 8.44 -33.36
N LYS A 345 -6.83 8.25 -34.29
CA LYS A 345 -7.05 7.75 -35.66
C LYS A 345 -6.37 6.38 -35.84
N LYS A 346 -7.15 5.37 -36.26
CA LYS A 346 -6.68 3.97 -36.48
C LYS A 346 -5.79 3.44 -35.31
N ASN A 347 -6.31 3.55 -34.09
CA ASN A 347 -5.67 3.23 -32.81
C ASN A 347 -4.43 4.06 -32.39
N ARG A 348 -3.90 4.97 -33.23
CA ARG A 348 -2.83 5.91 -32.83
C ARG A 348 -3.41 7.23 -32.33
N TRP A 349 -2.75 7.84 -31.35
CA TRP A 349 -3.01 9.22 -30.93
C TRP A 349 -2.10 10.16 -31.73
N GLU A 350 -2.71 11.18 -32.32
CA GLU A 350 -2.08 12.28 -33.02
C GLU A 350 -2.48 13.58 -32.28
N TRP A 351 -1.58 14.57 -32.20
CA TRP A 351 -1.86 15.86 -31.55
C TRP A 351 -1.93 17.01 -32.56
N ILE A 352 -2.70 18.04 -32.24
CA ILE A 352 -2.77 19.28 -33.01
C ILE A 352 -2.58 20.45 -32.05
N LEU A 353 -1.52 21.23 -32.25
CA LEU A 353 -1.34 22.48 -31.55
C LEU A 353 -2.17 23.57 -32.25
N LEU A 354 -3.14 24.11 -31.52
CA LEU A 354 -3.95 25.24 -31.92
C LEU A 354 -3.21 26.51 -31.51
N ARG A 355 -2.41 27.04 -32.44
CA ARG A 355 -1.65 28.27 -32.23
C ARG A 355 -1.68 29.10 -33.49
N ARG A 356 -2.04 30.38 -33.35
CA ARG A 356 -2.06 31.37 -34.42
C ARG A 356 -0.63 31.63 -34.94
N VAL A 357 -0.20 30.82 -35.90
CA VAL A 357 1.02 31.05 -36.68
C VAL A 357 0.76 32.05 -37.81
N PRO A 358 1.78 32.80 -38.28
CA PRO A 358 1.74 33.43 -39.60
C PRO A 358 1.47 32.40 -40.70
N LYS A 359 1.15 32.85 -41.93
CA LYS A 359 0.93 31.95 -43.07
C LYS A 359 2.24 31.28 -43.53
N LEU A 360 2.62 30.23 -42.82
CA LEU A 360 3.69 29.30 -43.10
C LEU A 360 3.23 28.25 -44.13
N THR A 361 4.06 27.95 -45.12
CA THR A 361 3.90 26.76 -45.98
C THR A 361 4.54 25.52 -45.37
N THR A 362 5.56 25.69 -44.52
CA THR A 362 6.24 24.63 -43.76
C THR A 362 6.60 25.11 -42.36
N ILE A 363 6.63 24.19 -41.39
CA ILE A 363 7.15 24.48 -40.05
C ILE A 363 8.68 24.39 -40.09
N ASN A 364 9.36 25.45 -39.66
CA ASN A 364 10.83 25.46 -39.62
C ASN A 364 11.38 24.77 -38.36
N SER A 365 12.69 24.51 -38.35
CA SER A 365 13.40 23.91 -37.22
C SER A 365 13.15 24.69 -35.93
N LYS A 366 13.42 26.00 -35.92
CA LYS A 366 13.24 26.88 -34.75
C LYS A 366 11.86 26.77 -34.09
N TYR A 367 10.78 26.67 -34.87
CA TYR A 367 9.43 26.49 -34.32
C TYR A 367 9.20 25.04 -33.82
N THR A 368 9.75 24.05 -34.51
CA THR A 368 9.76 22.65 -34.03
C THR A 368 10.52 22.54 -32.69
N ASP A 369 11.68 23.18 -32.57
CA ASP A 369 12.50 23.19 -31.35
C ASP A 369 11.81 23.96 -30.22
N TRP A 370 11.09 25.04 -30.54
CA TRP A 370 10.21 25.72 -29.59
C TRP A 370 9.11 24.79 -29.05
N ILE A 371 8.45 23.99 -29.92
CA ILE A 371 7.51 22.94 -29.47
C ILE A 371 8.23 21.90 -28.61
N LYS A 372 9.40 21.40 -29.01
CA LYS A 372 10.16 20.40 -28.21
C LYS A 372 10.50 20.93 -26.81
N LEU A 373 10.80 22.23 -26.69
CA LEU A 373 11.15 22.88 -25.42
C LEU A 373 9.92 23.06 -24.50
N HIS A 374 8.83 23.60 -25.01
CA HIS A 374 7.64 23.96 -24.22
C HIS A 374 6.70 22.77 -24.01
N TYR A 375 6.70 21.80 -24.92
CA TYR A 375 5.79 20.65 -24.93
C TYR A 375 6.55 19.31 -24.97
N PRO A 376 7.32 18.96 -23.91
CA PRO A 376 8.07 17.72 -23.86
C PRO A 376 7.17 16.47 -23.96
N SER A 377 5.91 16.57 -23.55
CA SER A 377 4.89 15.51 -23.66
C SER A 377 4.44 15.21 -25.10
N LEU A 378 4.75 16.08 -26.07
CA LEU A 378 4.44 15.92 -27.49
C LEU A 378 5.60 15.32 -28.31
N ARG A 379 6.81 15.26 -27.73
CA ARG A 379 7.99 14.67 -28.39
C ARG A 379 7.71 13.23 -28.81
N ASN A 380 8.28 12.84 -29.95
CA ASN A 380 8.20 11.51 -30.56
C ASN A 380 6.77 11.04 -30.93
N LYS A 381 5.75 11.91 -30.79
CA LYS A 381 4.37 11.64 -31.20
C LYS A 381 4.06 12.38 -32.50
N PRO A 382 3.39 11.75 -33.48
CA PRO A 382 2.95 12.44 -34.69
C PRO A 382 1.95 13.55 -34.34
N GLY A 383 2.08 14.69 -35.01
CA GLY A 383 1.17 15.81 -34.78
C GLY A 383 1.33 16.94 -35.79
N TYR A 384 0.53 17.98 -35.59
CA TYR A 384 0.27 19.05 -36.54
C TYR A 384 0.17 20.41 -35.85
N VAL A 385 0.33 21.49 -36.62
CA VAL A 385 -0.07 22.84 -36.21
C VAL A 385 -1.26 23.24 -37.08
N ALA A 386 -2.35 23.68 -36.48
CA ALA A 386 -3.50 24.21 -37.20
C ALA A 386 -3.22 25.66 -37.62
N GLN A 387 -3.37 25.97 -38.91
CA GLN A 387 -3.20 27.33 -39.43
C GLN A 387 -4.56 28.02 -39.61
N PHE A 388 -4.61 29.30 -39.25
CA PHE A 388 -5.83 30.10 -39.31
C PHE A 388 -5.54 31.52 -39.78
N THR A 389 -6.44 32.06 -40.60
CA THR A 389 -6.48 33.46 -40.99
C THR A 389 -7.78 34.12 -40.53
N TYR A 390 -7.69 35.40 -40.17
CA TYR A 390 -8.80 36.20 -39.67
C TYR A 390 -9.11 37.33 -40.66
N SER A 391 -10.37 37.46 -41.03
CA SER A 391 -10.87 38.60 -41.81
C SER A 391 -12.00 39.27 -41.05
N GLN A 392 -12.06 40.60 -41.04
CA GLN A 392 -13.12 41.37 -40.39
C GLN A 392 -13.74 42.36 -41.36
N GLN A 393 -15.03 42.60 -41.23
CA GLN A 393 -15.74 43.61 -42.00
C GLN A 393 -15.32 45.01 -41.54
N ASN A 394 -14.89 45.85 -42.50
CA ASN A 394 -14.61 47.27 -42.25
C ASN A 394 -15.88 48.13 -42.38
N SER A 395 -15.76 49.42 -42.08
CA SER A 395 -16.85 50.41 -42.15
C SER A 395 -17.45 50.64 -43.55
N ARG A 396 -16.88 50.03 -44.60
CA ARG A 396 -17.43 50.01 -45.98
C ARG A 396 -18.05 48.66 -46.35
N GLY A 397 -18.34 47.80 -45.37
CA GLY A 397 -18.94 46.48 -45.56
C GLY A 397 -17.99 45.43 -46.17
N ARG A 398 -16.69 45.72 -46.34
CA ARG A 398 -15.74 44.81 -47.00
C ARG A 398 -14.94 44.02 -45.96
N MET A 399 -14.82 42.71 -46.17
CA MET A 399 -13.90 41.86 -45.43
C MET A 399 -12.44 42.26 -45.75
N ILE A 400 -11.66 42.52 -44.71
CA ILE A 400 -10.22 42.78 -44.77
C ILE A 400 -9.50 41.82 -43.83
N LYS A 401 -8.32 41.33 -44.21
CA LYS A 401 -7.50 40.52 -43.30
C LYS A 401 -7.06 41.37 -42.12
N VAL A 402 -7.32 40.90 -40.90
CA VAL A 402 -6.94 41.57 -39.66
C VAL A 402 -5.91 40.73 -38.91
N GLU A 403 -5.11 41.38 -38.06
CA GLU A 403 -4.25 40.61 -37.17
C GLU A 403 -5.08 39.89 -36.09
N LYS A 404 -5.94 40.63 -35.41
CA LYS A 404 -6.89 40.13 -34.43
C LYS A 404 -8.27 40.75 -34.71
N PRO A 405 -9.36 39.97 -34.63
CA PRO A 405 -10.72 40.51 -34.73
C PRO A 405 -11.17 41.20 -33.43
N TYR A 406 -12.18 42.06 -33.57
CA TYR A 406 -12.85 42.76 -32.47
C TYR A 406 -14.25 42.18 -32.24
N ARG A 407 -14.61 41.98 -30.97
CA ARG A 407 -15.94 41.51 -30.54
C ARG A 407 -17.04 42.44 -31.07
N GLY A 408 -18.17 41.86 -31.45
CA GLY A 408 -19.35 42.58 -31.95
C GLY A 408 -19.26 43.08 -33.40
N VAL A 409 -18.11 42.96 -34.07
CA VAL A 409 -17.97 43.21 -35.51
C VAL A 409 -18.07 41.89 -36.27
N ASN A 410 -18.64 41.92 -37.47
CA ASN A 410 -18.71 40.75 -38.35
C ASN A 410 -17.28 40.32 -38.75
N TYR A 411 -16.90 39.07 -38.46
CA TYR A 411 -15.60 38.50 -38.85
C TYR A 411 -15.74 37.05 -39.32
N GLU A 412 -14.75 36.60 -40.07
CA GLU A 412 -14.61 35.26 -40.64
C GLU A 412 -13.30 34.64 -40.13
N ILE A 413 -13.35 33.35 -39.79
CA ILE A 413 -12.18 32.53 -39.50
C ILE A 413 -11.98 31.58 -40.68
N GLY A 414 -10.90 31.79 -41.43
CA GLY A 414 -10.42 30.85 -42.44
C GLY A 414 -9.55 29.79 -41.79
N PHE A 415 -9.95 28.53 -41.86
CA PHE A 415 -9.07 27.40 -41.53
C PHE A 415 -8.20 27.07 -42.75
N ASP A 416 -6.91 27.39 -42.66
CA ASP A 416 -5.93 27.17 -43.75
C ASP A 416 -5.37 25.73 -43.76
N GLY A 417 -5.74 24.90 -42.78
CA GLY A 417 -5.45 23.46 -42.73
C GLY A 417 -4.49 23.03 -41.61
N LEU A 418 -4.09 21.76 -41.64
CA LEU A 418 -3.16 21.14 -40.69
C LEU A 418 -1.77 20.97 -41.30
N ILE A 419 -0.77 21.68 -40.77
CA ILE A 419 0.62 21.53 -41.21
C ILE A 419 1.28 20.42 -40.38
N PRO A 420 1.74 19.31 -40.98
CA PRO A 420 2.37 18.22 -40.23
C PRO A 420 3.73 18.67 -39.69
N VAL A 421 4.03 18.32 -38.45
CA VAL A 421 5.36 18.55 -37.87
C VAL A 421 6.24 17.32 -38.14
N SER A 422 7.50 17.55 -38.54
CA SER A 422 8.36 16.50 -39.11
C SER A 422 8.56 15.31 -38.17
N ARG A 423 8.46 14.07 -38.69
CA ARG A 423 8.60 12.84 -37.89
C ARG A 423 9.98 12.65 -37.25
N ASN A 424 11.00 13.34 -37.74
CA ASN A 424 12.33 13.38 -37.12
C ASN A 424 12.32 14.41 -35.98
N PHE A 425 11.47 14.15 -34.99
CA PHE A 425 11.39 14.85 -33.70
C PHE A 425 12.57 14.49 -32.79
#